data_AF-A0A557XD47-F1
#
_entry.id   AF-A0A557XD47-F1
#
_cell.length_a   1.000
_cell.length_b   1.000
_cell.length_c   1.000
_cell.angle_alpha   90.00
_cell.angle_beta   90.00
_cell.angle_gamma   90.00
#
_symmetry.space_group_name_H-M   'P 1'
#
loop_
_entity.id
_entity.type
_entity.pdbx_description
1 polymer ?
#
loop_
_entity_poly.entity_id
_entity_poly.type
_entity_poly.pdbx_seq_one_letter_code
_entity_poly.pdbx_strand_id
1 'polypeptide(L)'
;MSDKPEKRSQSSQLVDMARDKYSLAVSDDGQPYGTYPDVPHVALPLRGGKLGLRASLARDYFEKHKTAPSSQALADACTVLEGYAMQESPRPLHLRVAGHAGRVHIDMADKADRVVVVGDGDWHIADMAPVVFRRTELSAPLPDPARGGDVEKLWQHVNVAEGDQAVLLAVMVAAWIQPDVPHVVLGLIAEHGSAKSTATRRIVALKMFR
;
A
#
# COMPACT_ATOMS: atom_id res chain seq x y z
N MET A 1 17.67 49.85 17.60
CA MET A 1 17.85 48.80 16.57
C MET A 1 16.69 47.84 16.72
N SER A 2 15.78 47.82 15.76
CA SER A 2 14.59 46.96 15.81
C SER A 2 15.00 45.59 15.31
N ASP A 3 15.08 44.62 16.22
CA ASP A 3 15.36 43.22 15.91
C ASP A 3 14.13 42.66 15.16
N LYS A 4 14.22 42.57 13.83
CA LYS A 4 13.17 41.90 13.04
C LYS A 4 13.37 40.40 13.26
N PRO A 5 12.35 39.65 13.72
CA PRO A 5 12.48 38.22 13.93
C PRO A 5 12.95 37.57 12.63
N GLU A 6 14.10 36.90 12.70
CA GLU A 6 14.73 36.28 11.55
C GLU A 6 13.77 35.24 10.97
N LYS A 7 13.37 35.43 9.71
CA LYS A 7 12.39 34.56 9.06
C LYS A 7 13.04 33.18 8.90
N ARG A 8 12.51 32.17 9.61
CA ARG A 8 12.97 30.77 9.52
C ARG A 8 13.18 30.37 8.05
N SER A 9 14.23 29.60 7.77
CA SER A 9 14.52 29.12 6.42
C SER A 9 13.34 28.30 5.85
N GLN A 10 13.29 28.15 4.52
CA GLN A 10 12.28 27.30 3.88
C GLN A 10 12.36 25.85 4.37
N SER A 11 13.58 25.31 4.58
CA SER A 11 13.79 23.96 5.07
C SER A 11 13.26 23.77 6.49
N SER A 12 13.51 24.71 7.40
CA SER A 12 12.96 24.64 8.77
C SER A 12 11.43 24.69 8.77
N GLN A 13 10.82 25.55 7.95
CA GLN A 13 9.36 25.63 7.83
C GLN A 13 8.75 24.33 7.27
N LEU A 14 9.42 23.68 6.31
CA LEU A 14 9.01 22.38 5.78
C LEU A 14 9.11 21.27 6.83
N VAL A 15 10.16 21.26 7.66
CA VAL A 15 10.32 20.31 8.76
C VAL A 15 9.20 20.49 9.79
N ASP A 16 8.94 21.73 10.21
CA ASP A 16 7.86 22.03 11.15
C ASP A 16 6.51 21.55 10.61
N MET A 17 6.20 21.91 9.36
CA MET A 17 4.96 21.50 8.68
C MET A 17 4.82 19.98 8.58
N ALA A 18 5.91 19.27 8.29
CA ALA A 18 5.89 17.83 8.21
C ALA A 18 5.61 17.18 9.58
N ARG A 19 6.25 17.69 10.64
CA ARG A 19 6.07 17.16 12.00
C ARG A 19 4.70 17.48 12.60
N ASP A 20 4.06 18.56 12.14
CA ASP A 20 2.69 18.89 12.53
C ASP A 20 1.66 17.99 11.85
N LYS A 21 1.92 17.56 10.60
CA LYS A 21 0.93 16.89 9.74
C LYS A 21 1.11 15.38 9.62
N TYR A 22 2.30 14.86 9.86
CA TYR A 22 2.63 13.47 9.60
C TYR A 22 3.22 12.79 10.83
N SER A 23 2.87 11.53 11.02
CA SER A 23 3.59 10.62 11.90
C SER A 23 4.74 10.01 11.11
N LEU A 24 5.99 10.27 11.52
CA LEU A 24 7.18 9.71 10.89
C LEU A 24 7.48 8.34 11.47
N ALA A 25 7.97 7.43 10.64
CA ALA A 25 8.38 6.08 11.04
C ALA A 25 9.41 5.51 10.06
N VAL A 26 9.99 4.37 10.44
CA VAL A 26 10.93 3.61 9.61
C VAL A 26 10.43 2.19 9.42
N SER A 27 10.65 1.64 8.22
CA SER A 27 10.30 0.26 7.91
C SER A 27 11.41 -0.73 8.28
N ASP A 28 11.11 -2.02 8.33
CA ASP A 28 12.11 -3.07 8.64
C ASP A 28 13.28 -3.12 7.65
N ASP A 29 13.08 -2.67 6.40
CA ASP A 29 14.15 -2.48 5.38
C ASP A 29 14.86 -1.12 5.49
N GLY A 30 14.66 -0.40 6.59
CA GLY A 30 15.33 0.87 6.90
C GLY A 30 14.86 2.05 6.04
N GLN A 31 13.69 1.96 5.41
CA GLN A 31 13.16 3.06 4.61
C GLN A 31 12.29 4.00 5.46
N PRO A 32 12.59 5.32 5.49
CA PRO A 32 11.78 6.28 6.21
C PRO A 32 10.49 6.60 5.45
N TYR A 33 9.39 6.69 6.18
CA TYR A 33 8.09 7.07 5.64
C TYR A 33 7.34 7.96 6.64
N GLY A 34 6.30 8.63 6.14
CA GLY A 34 5.30 9.30 6.96
C GLY A 34 3.93 8.64 6.76
N THR A 35 3.02 8.87 7.69
CA THR A 35 1.59 8.57 7.54
C THR A 35 0.78 9.79 7.95
N TYR A 36 -0.44 9.91 7.44
CA TYR A 36 -1.37 10.88 8.00
C TYR A 36 -1.96 10.31 9.30
N PRO A 37 -2.16 11.13 10.36
CA PRO A 37 -2.73 10.66 11.62
C PRO A 37 -4.12 10.02 11.48
N ASP A 38 -4.93 10.48 10.54
CA ASP A 38 -6.27 9.96 10.20
C ASP A 38 -6.23 8.76 9.24
N VAL A 39 -5.11 8.53 8.56
CA VAL A 39 -4.87 7.37 7.69
C VAL A 39 -3.52 6.72 8.05
N PRO A 40 -3.40 6.16 9.27
CA PRO A 40 -2.11 5.67 9.79
C PRO A 40 -1.61 4.40 9.08
N HIS A 41 -2.47 3.74 8.30
CA HIS A 41 -2.19 2.49 7.61
C HIS A 41 -1.69 2.68 6.17
N VAL A 42 -1.49 3.90 5.68
CA VAL A 42 -0.94 4.15 4.33
C VAL A 42 0.37 4.90 4.43
N ALA A 43 1.47 4.21 4.10
CA ALA A 43 2.81 4.79 4.11
C ALA A 43 3.02 5.73 2.91
N LEU A 44 3.55 6.91 3.21
CA LEU A 44 4.09 7.88 2.26
C LEU A 44 5.62 7.85 2.36
N PRO A 45 6.32 7.19 1.42
CA PRO A 45 7.78 7.14 1.43
C PRO A 45 8.37 8.56 1.48
N LEU A 46 9.34 8.82 2.36
CA LEU A 46 9.99 10.14 2.41
C LEU A 46 10.67 10.45 1.08
N ARG A 47 11.33 9.43 0.55
CA ARG A 47 11.92 9.39 -0.78
C ARG A 47 11.00 8.59 -1.70
N GLY A 48 10.38 9.26 -2.65
CA GLY A 48 9.45 8.64 -3.60
C GLY A 48 8.94 9.67 -4.59
N GLY A 49 8.56 9.24 -5.79
CA GLY A 49 7.98 10.10 -6.83
C GLY A 49 6.60 10.62 -6.45
N LYS A 50 5.58 10.31 -7.25
CA LYS A 50 4.21 10.84 -7.06
C LYS A 50 3.57 10.44 -5.73
N LEU A 51 3.95 9.29 -5.16
CA LEU A 51 3.40 8.76 -3.90
C LEU A 51 4.21 9.20 -2.67
N GLY A 52 5.28 9.97 -2.86
CA GLY A 52 6.20 10.33 -1.78
C GLY A 52 5.74 11.52 -0.94
N LEU A 53 6.17 11.55 0.32
CA LEU A 53 5.94 12.65 1.25
C LEU A 53 6.53 13.97 0.72
N ARG A 54 7.69 13.91 0.05
CA ARG A 54 8.35 15.09 -0.54
C ARG A 54 7.42 15.89 -1.46
N ALA A 55 6.63 15.22 -2.31
CA ALA A 55 5.69 15.88 -3.21
C ALA A 55 4.55 16.53 -2.44
N SER A 56 4.04 15.87 -1.40
CA SER A 56 3.00 16.41 -0.51
C SER A 56 3.48 17.64 0.25
N LEU A 57 4.72 17.63 0.77
CA LEU A 57 5.32 18.78 1.43
C LEU A 57 5.49 19.98 0.50
N ALA A 58 5.91 19.76 -0.75
CA ALA A 58 6.02 20.82 -1.74
C ALA A 58 4.66 21.48 -2.04
N ARG A 59 3.60 20.66 -2.20
CA ARG A 59 2.22 21.14 -2.38
C ARG A 59 1.76 21.95 -1.17
N ASP A 60 1.88 21.39 0.03
CA ASP A 60 1.39 22.01 1.26
C ASP A 60 2.11 23.34 1.55
N TYR A 61 3.41 23.40 1.26
CA TYR A 61 4.18 24.64 1.35
C TYR A 61 3.67 25.70 0.36
N PHE A 62 3.43 25.31 -0.89
CA PHE A 62 2.86 26.23 -1.87
C PHE A 62 1.45 26.69 -1.48
N GLU A 63 0.60 25.81 -0.97
CA GLU A 63 -0.74 26.17 -0.52
C GLU A 63 -0.72 27.20 0.60
N LYS A 64 0.20 27.04 1.57
CA LYS A 64 0.36 27.94 2.72
C LYS A 64 1.03 29.27 2.36
N HIS A 65 2.07 29.25 1.53
CA HIS A 65 2.94 30.42 1.30
C HIS A 65 2.76 31.07 -0.08
N LYS A 66 1.98 30.45 -0.98
CA LYS A 66 1.77 30.85 -2.37
C LYS A 66 3.07 31.01 -3.17
N THR A 67 4.11 30.27 -2.77
CA THR A 67 5.42 30.22 -3.44
C THR A 67 6.01 28.83 -3.31
N ALA A 68 6.72 28.35 -4.33
CA ALA A 68 7.32 27.03 -4.31
C ALA A 68 8.59 27.03 -3.44
N PRO A 69 8.83 25.98 -2.63
CA PRO A 69 10.11 25.84 -1.96
C PRO A 69 11.20 25.49 -2.98
N SER A 70 12.44 25.88 -2.71
CA SER A 70 13.57 25.48 -3.55
C SER A 70 13.83 23.96 -3.45
N SER A 71 14.40 23.37 -4.50
CA SER A 71 14.79 21.95 -4.51
C SER A 71 15.75 21.60 -3.37
N GLN A 72 16.66 22.52 -3.02
CA GLN A 72 17.60 22.37 -1.91
C GLN A 72 16.87 22.41 -0.57
N ALA A 73 15.94 23.35 -0.36
CA ALA A 73 15.18 23.42 0.88
C ALA A 73 14.35 22.14 1.14
N LEU A 74 13.75 21.57 0.09
CA LEU A 74 13.07 20.27 0.18
C LEU A 74 14.04 19.13 0.50
N ALA A 75 15.24 19.13 -0.09
CA ALA A 75 16.26 18.11 0.19
C ALA A 75 16.71 18.17 1.64
N ASP A 76 17.08 19.35 2.13
CA ASP A 76 17.52 19.57 3.50
C ASP A 76 16.42 19.18 4.51
N ALA A 77 15.17 19.55 4.22
CA ALA A 77 14.04 19.17 5.07
C ALA A 77 13.83 17.65 5.10
N CYS A 78 13.85 16.97 3.95
CA CYS A 78 13.77 15.51 3.89
C CYS A 78 14.89 14.86 4.71
N THR A 79 16.14 15.31 4.58
CA THR A 79 17.27 14.77 5.37
C THR A 79 17.04 14.89 6.88
N VAL A 80 16.50 16.01 7.35
CA VAL A 80 16.17 16.16 8.78
C VAL A 80 15.02 15.23 9.19
N LEU A 81 13.97 15.11 8.36
CA LEU A 81 12.82 14.23 8.63
C LEU A 81 13.22 12.75 8.63
N GLU A 82 14.16 12.35 7.79
CA GLU A 82 14.75 11.01 7.82
C GLU A 82 15.43 10.77 9.17
N GLY A 83 16.20 11.74 9.67
CA GLY A 83 16.81 11.67 11.00
C GLY A 83 15.79 11.44 12.11
N TYR A 84 14.64 12.13 12.07
CA TYR A 84 13.54 11.88 13.01
C TYR A 84 12.91 10.49 12.83
N ALA A 85 12.62 10.09 11.59
CA ALA A 85 12.05 8.77 11.30
C ALA A 85 12.93 7.61 11.80
N MET A 86 14.25 7.75 11.71
CA MET A 86 15.23 6.76 12.18
C MET A 86 15.29 6.62 13.72
N GLN A 87 14.70 7.54 14.48
CA GLN A 87 14.59 7.42 15.95
C GLN A 87 13.46 6.48 16.38
N GLU A 88 12.52 6.19 15.47
CA GLU A 88 11.40 5.31 15.74
C GLU A 88 11.78 3.83 15.63
N SER A 89 11.00 2.97 16.28
CA SER A 89 11.17 1.53 16.12
C SER A 89 10.71 1.07 14.72
N PRO A 90 11.51 0.28 14.00
CA PRO A 90 11.13 -0.27 12.71
C PRO A 90 9.81 -1.06 12.75
N ARG A 91 9.03 -0.96 11.67
CA ARG A 91 7.76 -1.68 11.50
C ARG A 91 7.67 -2.32 10.11
N PRO A 92 7.00 -3.48 9.97
CA PRO A 92 6.78 -4.08 8.67
C PRO A 92 5.85 -3.23 7.82
N LEU A 93 6.16 -3.15 6.53
CA LEU A 93 5.28 -2.57 5.51
C LEU A 93 4.78 -3.67 4.58
N HIS A 94 3.47 -3.68 4.34
CA HIS A 94 2.82 -4.67 3.48
C HIS A 94 2.43 -4.04 2.14
N LEU A 95 2.50 -4.77 1.03
CA LEU A 95 2.14 -4.17 -0.26
C LEU A 95 0.63 -4.06 -0.46
N ARG A 96 -0.11 -5.10 -0.07
CA ARG A 96 -1.56 -5.21 -0.31
C ARG A 96 -2.25 -6.02 0.79
N VAL A 97 -1.62 -7.09 1.26
CA VAL A 97 -2.22 -8.03 2.21
C VAL A 97 -1.32 -8.17 3.42
N ALA A 98 -1.93 -8.13 4.60
CA ALA A 98 -1.24 -8.18 5.88
C ALA A 98 -2.04 -8.98 6.92
N GLY A 99 -1.34 -9.77 7.71
CA GLY A 99 -1.92 -10.44 8.88
C GLY A 99 -1.76 -9.59 10.13
N HIS A 100 -2.81 -9.50 10.95
CA HIS A 100 -2.72 -8.94 12.29
C HIS A 100 -3.78 -9.54 13.21
N ALA A 101 -3.34 -10.06 14.36
CA ALA A 101 -4.20 -10.63 15.40
C ALA A 101 -5.24 -11.64 14.87
N GLY A 102 -4.82 -12.56 14.00
CA GLY A 102 -5.70 -13.60 13.41
C GLY A 102 -6.63 -13.12 12.31
N ARG A 103 -6.55 -11.85 11.90
CA ARG A 103 -7.32 -11.26 10.79
C ARG A 103 -6.41 -10.91 9.62
N VAL A 104 -6.97 -10.92 8.42
CA VAL A 104 -6.31 -10.46 7.19
C VAL A 104 -6.84 -9.09 6.83
N HIS A 105 -5.94 -8.18 6.49
CA HIS A 105 -6.23 -6.83 6.05
C HIS A 105 -5.76 -6.67 4.61
N ILE A 106 -6.65 -6.21 3.73
CA ILE A 106 -6.40 -6.05 2.29
C ILE A 106 -6.61 -4.58 1.92
N ASP A 107 -5.53 -3.89 1.56
CA ASP A 107 -5.59 -2.50 1.09
C ASP A 107 -6.38 -2.40 -0.21
N MET A 108 -7.49 -1.64 -0.18
CA MET A 108 -8.27 -1.42 -1.39
C MET A 108 -7.55 -0.49 -2.36
N ALA A 109 -6.53 0.25 -1.93
CA ALA A 109 -5.83 1.26 -2.73
C ALA A 109 -6.75 2.26 -3.45
N ASP A 110 -7.94 2.48 -2.91
CA ASP A 110 -8.89 3.44 -3.44
C ASP A 110 -8.63 4.84 -2.86
N LYS A 111 -9.38 5.82 -3.34
CA LYS A 111 -9.20 7.23 -2.91
C LYS A 111 -9.67 7.49 -1.48
N ALA A 112 -10.42 6.56 -0.90
CA ALA A 112 -10.92 6.66 0.47
C ALA A 112 -10.01 5.90 1.45
N ASP A 113 -8.90 5.33 0.96
CA ASP A 113 -7.94 4.58 1.76
C ASP A 113 -8.56 3.41 2.56
N ARG A 114 -9.60 2.79 2.01
CA ARG A 114 -10.35 1.73 2.69
C ARG A 114 -9.57 0.41 2.68
N VAL A 115 -9.91 -0.44 3.65
CA VAL A 115 -9.30 -1.76 3.85
C VAL A 115 -10.39 -2.81 4.00
N VAL A 116 -10.26 -3.93 3.29
CA VAL A 116 -11.10 -5.11 3.56
C VAL A 116 -10.48 -5.90 4.71
N VAL A 117 -11.26 -6.16 5.74
CA VAL A 117 -10.87 -6.98 6.90
C VAL A 117 -11.57 -8.33 6.79
N VAL A 118 -10.80 -9.40 6.70
CA VAL A 118 -11.30 -10.79 6.63
C VAL A 118 -10.95 -11.51 7.94
N GLY A 119 -11.94 -12.16 8.55
CA GLY A 119 -11.77 -12.90 9.80
C GLY A 119 -13.09 -13.49 10.29
N ASP A 120 -13.01 -14.49 11.15
CA ASP A 120 -14.18 -15.12 11.79
C ASP A 120 -15.25 -15.65 10.81
N GLY A 121 -14.81 -16.08 9.62
CA GLY A 121 -15.72 -16.56 8.57
C GLY A 121 -16.47 -15.47 7.81
N ASP A 122 -16.16 -14.19 8.05
CA ASP A 122 -16.77 -13.05 7.39
C ASP A 122 -15.71 -12.02 6.92
N TRP A 123 -16.17 -10.98 6.23
CA TRP A 123 -15.38 -9.82 5.88
C TRP A 123 -16.22 -8.53 5.95
N HIS A 124 -15.55 -7.40 6.18
CA HIS A 124 -16.15 -6.07 6.10
C HIS A 124 -15.14 -5.05 5.58
N ILE A 125 -15.62 -3.86 5.22
CA ILE A 125 -14.76 -2.73 4.84
C ILE A 125 -14.59 -1.83 6.06
N ALA A 126 -13.36 -1.39 6.31
CA ALA A 126 -13.01 -0.46 7.37
C ALA A 126 -12.19 0.70 6.80
N ASP A 127 -12.21 1.84 7.51
CA ASP A 127 -11.47 3.05 7.12
C ASP A 127 -10.06 3.10 7.73
N MET A 128 -9.73 2.19 8.65
CA MET A 128 -8.42 2.11 9.31
C MET A 128 -7.98 0.65 9.49
N ALA A 129 -6.67 0.44 9.57
CA ALA A 129 -6.08 -0.87 9.84
C ALA A 129 -4.92 -0.78 10.86
N PRO A 130 -4.69 -1.83 11.66
CA PRO A 130 -3.57 -1.92 12.62
C PRO A 130 -2.23 -2.31 11.96
N VAL A 131 -2.15 -2.23 10.63
CA VAL A 131 -1.00 -2.58 9.78
C VAL A 131 -0.73 -1.42 8.85
N VAL A 132 0.48 -1.32 8.31
CA VAL A 132 0.83 -0.25 7.38
C VAL A 132 1.12 -0.80 5.99
N PHE A 133 0.50 -0.20 4.98
CA PHE A 133 0.64 -0.56 3.58
C PHE A 133 1.57 0.40 2.84
N ARG A 134 2.47 -0.15 2.01
CA ARG A 134 3.29 0.59 1.05
C ARG A 134 2.74 0.37 -0.34
N ARG A 135 2.01 1.35 -0.84
CA ARG A 135 1.52 1.35 -2.24
C ARG A 135 2.66 1.60 -3.21
N THR A 136 2.56 0.96 -4.37
CA THR A 136 3.45 1.16 -5.51
C THR A 136 2.65 1.68 -6.69
N GLU A 137 3.30 1.97 -7.81
CA GLU A 137 2.59 2.28 -9.07
C GLU A 137 1.74 1.10 -9.57
N LEU A 138 1.96 -0.11 -9.03
CA LEU A 138 1.22 -1.33 -9.34
C LEU A 138 0.09 -1.65 -8.33
N SER A 139 -0.25 -0.69 -7.47
CA SER A 139 -1.32 -0.82 -6.48
C SER A 139 -2.60 -0.17 -7.01
N ALA A 140 -3.22 -0.73 -8.06
CA ALA A 140 -4.48 -0.17 -8.55
C ALA A 140 -5.61 -0.31 -7.52
N PRO A 141 -6.58 0.62 -7.52
CA PRO A 141 -7.78 0.50 -6.69
C PRO A 141 -8.53 -0.81 -6.94
N LEU A 142 -8.94 -1.47 -5.87
CA LEU A 142 -9.82 -2.63 -5.93
C LEU A 142 -11.26 -2.17 -6.18
N PRO A 143 -12.05 -2.93 -6.98
CA PRO A 143 -13.49 -2.73 -7.00
C PRO A 143 -14.10 -2.98 -5.63
N ASP A 144 -15.26 -2.35 -5.36
CA ASP A 144 -16.03 -2.63 -4.16
C ASP A 144 -16.47 -4.11 -4.15
N PRO A 145 -16.15 -4.86 -3.08
CA PRO A 145 -16.59 -6.25 -2.96
C PRO A 145 -18.11 -6.32 -2.77
N ALA A 146 -18.74 -7.26 -3.47
CA ALA A 146 -20.17 -7.55 -3.35
C ALA A 146 -20.41 -8.80 -2.49
N ARG A 147 -21.47 -8.77 -1.68
CA ARG A 147 -21.99 -9.95 -0.97
C ARG A 147 -22.69 -10.90 -1.95
N GLY A 148 -22.70 -12.19 -1.64
CA GLY A 148 -23.43 -13.20 -2.42
C GLY A 148 -22.80 -13.55 -3.77
N GLY A 149 -21.47 -13.44 -3.88
CA GLY A 149 -20.73 -13.92 -5.04
C GLY A 149 -20.87 -15.43 -5.25
N ASP A 150 -20.78 -15.86 -6.50
CA ASP A 150 -20.87 -17.25 -6.91
C ASP A 150 -19.54 -17.68 -7.54
N VAL A 151 -18.81 -18.54 -6.84
CA VAL A 151 -17.49 -19.02 -7.27
C VAL A 151 -17.58 -19.87 -8.52
N GLU A 152 -18.72 -20.51 -8.81
CA GLU A 152 -18.88 -21.38 -9.98
C GLU A 152 -18.74 -20.60 -11.30
N LYS A 153 -19.05 -19.30 -11.28
CA LYS A 153 -18.86 -18.42 -12.44
C LYS A 153 -17.39 -18.29 -12.85
N LEU A 154 -16.45 -18.48 -11.92
CA LEU A 154 -15.01 -18.47 -12.20
C LEU A 154 -14.63 -19.51 -13.26
N TRP A 155 -15.24 -20.70 -13.19
CA TRP A 155 -14.89 -21.84 -14.03
C TRP A 155 -15.33 -21.67 -15.48
N GLN A 156 -16.25 -20.75 -15.76
CA GLN A 156 -16.59 -20.33 -17.12
C GLN A 156 -15.44 -19.57 -17.80
N HIS A 157 -14.53 -19.01 -17.01
CA HIS A 157 -13.41 -18.21 -17.49
C HIS A 157 -12.06 -18.93 -17.41
N VAL A 158 -11.95 -20.01 -16.64
CA VAL A 158 -10.68 -20.74 -16.49
C VAL A 158 -10.82 -22.15 -17.06
N ASN A 159 -9.99 -22.48 -18.04
CA ASN A 159 -9.95 -23.83 -18.61
C ASN A 159 -9.20 -24.77 -17.65
N VAL A 160 -9.94 -25.40 -16.73
CA VAL A 160 -9.45 -26.35 -15.73
C VAL A 160 -10.44 -27.51 -15.60
N ALA A 161 -9.94 -28.72 -15.39
CA ALA A 161 -10.81 -29.88 -15.17
C ALA A 161 -11.56 -29.74 -13.84
N GLU A 162 -12.80 -30.23 -13.78
CA GLU A 162 -13.66 -30.14 -12.58
C GLU A 162 -12.98 -30.69 -11.32
N GLY A 163 -12.25 -31.82 -11.45
CA GLY A 163 -11.49 -32.41 -10.34
C GLY A 163 -10.35 -31.54 -9.80
N ASP A 164 -9.86 -30.57 -10.57
CA ASP A 164 -8.75 -29.68 -10.18
C ASP A 164 -9.22 -28.30 -9.71
N GLN A 165 -10.52 -27.97 -9.86
CA GLN A 165 -11.08 -26.66 -9.51
C GLN A 165 -10.87 -26.31 -8.03
N ALA A 166 -11.14 -27.26 -7.13
CA ALA A 166 -10.98 -27.06 -5.68
C ALA A 166 -9.52 -26.78 -5.29
N VAL A 167 -8.57 -27.49 -5.91
CA VAL A 167 -7.13 -27.29 -5.69
C VAL A 167 -6.70 -25.92 -6.20
N LEU A 168 -7.14 -25.55 -7.41
CA LEU A 168 -6.83 -24.24 -7.99
C LEU A 168 -7.40 -23.11 -7.12
N LEU A 169 -8.64 -23.23 -6.65
CA LEU A 169 -9.26 -22.26 -5.75
C LEU A 169 -8.47 -22.12 -4.44
N ALA A 170 -8.08 -23.24 -3.82
CA ALA A 170 -7.28 -23.24 -2.61
C ALA A 170 -5.92 -22.53 -2.82
N VAL A 171 -5.24 -22.81 -3.94
CA VAL A 171 -3.98 -22.14 -4.31
C VAL A 171 -4.19 -20.65 -4.54
N MET A 172 -5.28 -20.23 -5.18
CA MET A 172 -5.62 -18.82 -5.38
C MET A 172 -5.84 -18.11 -4.05
N VAL A 173 -6.66 -18.67 -3.16
CA VAL A 173 -6.92 -18.11 -1.82
C VAL A 173 -5.63 -18.03 -1.01
N ALA A 174 -4.82 -19.09 -0.99
CA ALA A 174 -3.54 -19.09 -0.30
C ALA A 174 -2.55 -18.06 -0.88
N ALA A 175 -2.49 -17.93 -2.20
CA ALA A 175 -1.56 -17.00 -2.85
C ALA A 175 -1.98 -15.53 -2.77
N TRP A 176 -3.27 -15.26 -2.55
CA TRP A 176 -3.82 -13.90 -2.64
C TRP A 176 -4.25 -13.32 -1.31
N ILE A 177 -4.66 -14.15 -0.36
CA ILE A 177 -5.28 -13.69 0.89
C ILE A 177 -4.47 -14.12 2.10
N GLN A 178 -3.79 -15.27 2.07
CA GLN A 178 -3.02 -15.71 3.23
C GLN A 178 -1.70 -14.91 3.35
N PRO A 179 -1.52 -14.15 4.44
CA PRO A 179 -0.28 -13.43 4.70
C PRO A 179 0.80 -14.41 5.18
N ASP A 180 2.05 -14.12 4.86
CA ASP A 180 3.25 -14.73 5.45
C ASP A 180 3.33 -16.27 5.34
N VAL A 181 2.71 -16.84 4.29
CA VAL A 181 2.80 -18.27 3.98
C VAL A 181 3.69 -18.53 2.76
N PRO A 182 4.48 -19.62 2.73
CA PRO A 182 5.17 -20.06 1.52
C PRO A 182 4.15 -20.29 0.40
N HIS A 183 4.33 -19.62 -0.74
CA HIS A 183 3.45 -19.77 -1.87
C HIS A 183 3.83 -20.99 -2.71
N VAL A 184 2.84 -21.84 -2.99
CA VAL A 184 3.00 -22.98 -3.89
C VAL A 184 3.11 -22.49 -5.32
N VAL A 185 4.04 -23.06 -6.09
CA VAL A 185 4.14 -22.82 -7.53
C VAL A 185 3.07 -23.64 -8.25
N LEU A 186 2.10 -22.97 -8.88
CA LEU A 186 1.06 -23.63 -9.67
C LEU A 186 1.64 -24.15 -10.99
N GLY A 187 1.74 -25.47 -11.14
CA GLY A 187 2.12 -26.13 -12.38
C GLY A 187 0.91 -26.40 -13.28
N LEU A 188 0.77 -25.65 -14.37
CA LEU A 188 -0.28 -25.89 -15.37
C LEU A 188 0.24 -26.83 -16.47
N ILE A 189 -0.06 -28.12 -16.33
CA ILE A 189 0.37 -29.17 -17.26
C ILE A 189 -0.78 -29.49 -18.22
N ALA A 190 -0.53 -29.30 -19.51
CA ALA A 190 -1.45 -29.71 -20.56
C ALA A 190 -0.72 -29.83 -21.91
N GLU A 191 -1.30 -30.61 -22.83
CA GLU A 191 -0.78 -30.83 -24.17
C GLU A 191 -0.59 -29.51 -24.95
N HIS A 192 0.22 -29.54 -26.01
CA HIS A 192 0.34 -28.39 -26.90
C HIS A 192 -1.03 -28.10 -27.55
N GLY A 193 -1.46 -26.82 -27.56
CA GLY A 193 -2.78 -26.42 -28.08
C GLY A 193 -3.93 -26.35 -27.07
N SER A 194 -3.73 -26.79 -25.82
CA SER A 194 -4.74 -26.81 -24.74
C SER A 194 -5.11 -25.44 -24.11
N ALA A 195 -4.68 -24.33 -24.72
CA ALA A 195 -4.88 -22.97 -24.20
C ALA A 195 -4.30 -22.68 -22.80
N LYS A 196 -3.34 -23.48 -22.29
CA LYS A 196 -2.71 -23.28 -20.96
C LYS A 196 -2.19 -21.86 -20.70
N SER A 197 -1.51 -21.22 -21.66
CA SER A 197 -1.01 -19.84 -21.51
C SER A 197 -2.14 -18.80 -21.39
N THR A 198 -3.31 -19.09 -21.99
CA THR A 198 -4.50 -18.24 -21.84
C THR A 198 -5.12 -18.43 -20.46
N ALA A 199 -5.23 -19.66 -19.98
CA ALA A 199 -5.68 -19.94 -18.61
C ALA A 199 -4.76 -19.28 -17.58
N THR A 200 -3.44 -19.40 -17.72
CA THR A 200 -2.46 -18.72 -16.85
C THR A 200 -2.68 -17.21 -16.83
N ARG A 201 -2.83 -16.57 -18.00
CA ARG A 201 -3.08 -15.12 -18.08
C ARG A 201 -4.38 -14.72 -17.39
N ARG A 202 -5.44 -15.51 -17.52
CA ARG A 202 -6.71 -15.24 -16.84
C ARG A 202 -6.60 -15.39 -15.32
N ILE A 203 -5.95 -16.45 -14.84
CA ILE A 203 -5.70 -16.66 -13.40
C ILE A 203 -4.86 -15.52 -12.83
N VAL A 204 -3.80 -15.10 -13.51
CA VAL A 204 -2.96 -13.97 -13.09
C VAL A 204 -3.73 -12.65 -13.17
N ALA A 205 -4.60 -12.44 -14.15
CA ALA A 205 -5.42 -11.24 -14.26
C ALA A 205 -6.52 -11.16 -13.18
N LEU A 206 -6.96 -12.30 -12.66
CA LEU A 206 -7.86 -12.36 -11.50
C LEU A 206 -7.14 -12.01 -10.21
N LYS A 207 -5.82 -12.30 -10.13
CA LYS A 207 -4.99 -11.76 -9.06
C LYS A 207 -5.00 -10.24 -9.22
N MET A 208 -5.55 -9.54 -8.24
CA MET A 208 -5.74 -8.09 -8.18
C MET A 208 -4.42 -7.27 -8.18
N PHE A 209 -3.59 -7.46 -9.21
CA PHE A 209 -2.35 -6.73 -9.47
C PHE A 209 -2.24 -6.41 -10.97
N ARG A 210 -2.81 -5.27 -11.33
CA ARG A 210 -1.99 -4.20 -11.89
C ARG A 210 -2.07 -3.00 -10.97
#